data_AF-A0A5N4W9Q9-F1
#
_entry.id   AF-A0A5N4W9Q9-F1
#
_cell.length_a   1.000
_cell.length_b   1.000
_cell.length_c   1.000
_cell.angle_alpha   90.00
_cell.angle_beta   90.00
_cell.angle_gamma   90.00
#
_symmetry.space_group_name_H-M   'P 1'
#
loop_
_entity.id
_entity.type
_entity.pdbx_description
1 polymer ?
#
loop_
_entity_poly.entity_id
_entity_poly.type
_entity_poly.pdbx_seq_one_letter_code
_entity_poly.pdbx_strand_id
1 'polypeptide(L)'
;MQTNLAQQVIEHNEDFLIGDVVVLEGIPLDFDALYHVTEVYENTVDVFIGMGVLTINKRFVRSASTTELMTKRRLTEAEHSIAEVP
;
A
#
# COMPACT_ATOMS: atom_id res chain seq x y z
N MET A 1 35.36 -23.61 -8.61
CA MET A 1 33.89 -23.68 -8.69
C MET A 1 33.36 -22.54 -7.85
N GLN A 2 32.96 -21.43 -8.48
CA GLN A 2 32.57 -20.22 -7.77
C GLN A 2 31.06 -20.28 -7.53
N THR A 3 30.67 -20.24 -6.26
CA THR A 3 29.29 -20.36 -5.78
C THR A 3 28.42 -19.28 -6.42
N ASN A 4 27.48 -19.71 -7.27
CA ASN A 4 26.31 -18.91 -7.60
C ASN A 4 25.58 -18.68 -6.28
N LEU A 5 25.73 -17.47 -5.73
CA LEU A 5 24.82 -16.95 -4.74
C LEU A 5 23.48 -16.87 -5.49
N ALA A 6 22.64 -17.88 -5.31
CA ALA A 6 21.29 -17.84 -5.79
C ALA A 6 20.70 -16.56 -5.20
N GLN A 7 20.49 -15.57 -6.06
CA GLN A 7 19.56 -14.50 -5.84
C GLN A 7 18.23 -15.21 -5.65
N GLN A 8 17.96 -15.68 -4.43
CA GLN A 8 16.59 -15.97 -4.03
C GLN A 8 15.92 -14.62 -4.17
N VAL A 9 15.29 -14.42 -5.31
CA VAL A 9 14.22 -13.47 -5.46
C VAL A 9 13.28 -13.85 -4.34
N ILE A 10 13.33 -13.10 -3.24
CA ILE A 10 12.34 -13.20 -2.19
C ILE A 10 11.11 -12.57 -2.81
N GLU A 11 10.44 -13.34 -3.67
CA GLU A 11 9.14 -12.99 -4.22
C GLU A 11 8.21 -12.85 -3.01
N HIS A 12 7.96 -11.60 -2.60
CA HIS A 12 6.97 -11.19 -1.60
C HIS A 12 7.36 -11.20 -0.11
N ASN A 13 8.61 -10.92 0.26
CA ASN A 13 8.85 -10.22 1.56
C ASN A 13 8.93 -8.73 1.28
N GLU A 14 7.79 -8.12 0.96
CA GLU A 14 7.69 -6.69 1.22
C GLU A 14 7.64 -6.54 2.75
N ASP A 15 8.76 -6.09 3.33
CA ASP A 15 8.85 -5.70 4.73
C ASP A 15 8.06 -4.40 4.91
N PHE A 16 6.74 -4.52 4.94
CA PHE A 16 5.85 -3.41 5.24
C PHE A 16 6.17 -2.86 6.63
N LEU A 17 6.13 -1.53 6.74
CA LEU A 17 6.25 -0.81 8.00
C LEU A 17 4.94 -0.09 8.32
N ILE A 18 4.73 0.14 9.62
CA ILE A 18 3.61 0.97 10.07
C ILE A 18 3.75 2.37 9.45
N GLY A 19 2.68 2.86 8.83
CA GLY A 19 2.62 4.13 8.12
C GLY A 19 2.79 4.01 6.61
N ASP A 20 3.30 2.89 6.10
CA ASP A 20 3.45 2.66 4.66
C ASP A 20 2.12 2.77 3.94
N VAL A 21 2.17 3.32 2.73
CA VAL A 21 1.01 3.42 1.86
C VAL A 21 1.01 2.22 0.91
N VAL A 22 -0.08 1.47 0.95
CA VAL A 22 -0.23 0.21 0.22
C VAL A 22 -1.51 0.19 -0.61
N VAL A 23 -1.48 -0.68 -1.62
CA VAL A 23 -2.60 -1.04 -2.47
C VAL A 23 -2.98 -2.48 -2.16
N LEU A 24 -4.28 -2.73 -2.15
CA LEU A 24 -4.85 -4.04 -1.94
C LEU A 24 -5.21 -4.66 -3.30
N GLU A 25 -4.66 -5.84 -3.61
CA GLU A 25 -4.86 -6.51 -4.90
C GLU A 25 -5.35 -7.96 -4.73
N GLY A 26 -6.09 -8.48 -5.71
CA GLY A 26 -6.53 -9.88 -5.70
C GLY A 26 -7.63 -10.20 -4.69
N ILE A 27 -8.31 -9.19 -4.17
CA ILE A 27 -9.47 -9.33 -3.28
C ILE A 27 -10.74 -9.08 -4.10
N PRO A 28 -11.81 -9.88 -3.94
CA PRO A 28 -13.08 -9.67 -4.65
C PRO A 28 -13.89 -8.46 -4.14
N LEU A 29 -13.22 -7.47 -3.54
CA LEU A 29 -13.80 -6.23 -3.04
C LEU A 29 -13.14 -5.08 -3.81
N ASP A 30 -13.96 -4.14 -4.28
CA ASP A 30 -13.51 -2.97 -5.04
C ASP A 30 -12.79 -1.96 -4.12
N PHE A 31 -11.59 -2.32 -3.69
CA PHE A 31 -10.69 -1.46 -2.92
C PHE A 31 -9.78 -0.67 -3.86
N ASP A 32 -10.32 0.34 -4.52
CA ASP A 32 -9.56 1.16 -5.47
C ASP A 32 -8.87 2.37 -4.82
N ALA A 33 -8.42 2.20 -3.57
CA ALA A 33 -7.87 3.29 -2.76
C ALA A 33 -6.49 2.95 -2.17
N LEU A 34 -5.79 4.01 -1.79
CA LEU A 34 -4.53 3.94 -1.07
C LEU A 34 -4.76 3.90 0.43
N TYR A 35 -4.24 2.87 1.09
CA TYR A 35 -4.40 2.65 2.52
C TYR A 35 -3.09 2.77 3.27
N HIS A 36 -3.18 3.15 4.54
CA HIS A 36 -2.04 3.17 5.43
C HIS A 36 -1.99 1.88 6.26
N VAL A 37 -0.81 1.28 6.34
CA VAL A 37 -0.53 0.18 7.26
C VAL A 37 -0.57 0.71 8.69
N THR A 38 -1.41 0.13 9.53
CA THR A 38 -1.54 0.48 10.95
C THR A 38 -0.77 -0.49 11.84
N GLU A 39 -0.75 -1.77 11.49
CA GLU A 39 0.01 -2.80 12.20
C GLU A 39 0.59 -3.83 11.23
N VAL A 40 1.73 -4.42 11.61
CA VAL A 40 2.44 -5.41 10.81
C VAL A 40 2.64 -6.66 11.64
N TYR A 41 2.20 -7.77 11.08
CA TYR A 41 2.39 -9.11 11.63
C TYR A 41 3.31 -9.92 10.72
N GLU A 42 3.61 -11.16 11.10
CA GLU A 42 4.49 -12.03 10.32
C GLU A 42 3.99 -12.19 8.88
N ASN A 43 2.71 -12.56 8.70
CA ASN A 43 2.11 -12.87 7.39
C ASN A 43 0.98 -11.94 6.96
N THR A 44 0.56 -11.04 7.84
CA THR A 44 -0.57 -10.13 7.61
C THR A 44 -0.18 -8.69 7.94
N VAL A 45 -0.94 -7.75 7.42
CA VAL A 45 -0.90 -6.34 7.79
C VAL A 45 -2.32 -5.87 8.06
N ASP A 46 -2.43 -4.90 8.94
CA ASP A 46 -3.67 -4.21 9.20
C ASP A 46 -3.65 -2.86 8.48
N VAL A 47 -4.75 -2.53 7.81
CA VAL A 47 -4.92 -1.26 7.11
C VAL A 47 -6.22 -0.58 7.52
N PHE A 48 -6.21 0.75 7.62
CA PHE A 48 -7.41 1.51 7.94
C PHE A 48 -8.20 1.85 6.67
N ILE A 49 -9.43 1.35 6.56
CA ILE A 49 -10.30 1.48 5.38
C ILE A 49 -11.46 2.48 5.58
N GLY A 50 -11.35 3.40 6.53
CA GLY A 50 -12.38 4.40 6.84
C GLY A 50 -13.52 3.89 7.71
N MET A 51 -14.06 2.69 7.45
CA MET A 51 -15.09 2.06 8.30
C MET A 51 -14.53 1.22 9.45
N GLY A 52 -13.21 0.99 9.46
CA GLY A 52 -12.54 0.16 10.44
C GLY A 52 -11.15 -0.27 9.99
N VAL A 53 -10.59 -1.24 10.71
CA VAL A 53 -9.32 -1.89 10.37
C VAL A 53 -9.61 -3.20 9.63
N LEU A 54 -8.90 -3.42 8.53
CA LEU A 54 -8.93 -4.65 7.76
C LEU A 54 -7.58 -5.37 7.91
N THR A 55 -7.62 -6.57 8.48
CA THR A 55 -6.46 -7.48 8.50
C THR A 55 -6.41 -8.27 7.20
N ILE A 56 -5.27 -8.22 6.51
CA ILE A 56 -5.09 -8.87 5.22
C ILE A 56 -3.73 -9.56 5.10
N ASN A 57 -3.68 -10.67 4.36
CA ASN A 57 -2.44 -11.37 4.06
C ASN A 57 -1.54 -10.52 3.15
N LYS A 58 -0.24 -10.44 3.48
CA LYS A 58 0.77 -9.66 2.73
C LYS A 58 0.85 -10.01 1.23
N ARG A 59 0.42 -11.21 0.83
CA ARG A 59 0.36 -11.63 -0.59
C ARG A 59 -0.65 -10.85 -1.44
N PHE A 60 -1.63 -10.22 -0.79
CA PHE A 60 -2.65 -9.38 -1.42
C PHE A 60 -2.37 -7.89 -1.23
N VAL A 61 -1.18 -7.56 -0.75
CA VAL A 61 -0.76 -6.19 -0.46
C VAL A 61 0.50 -5.92 -1.24
N ARG A 62 0.54 -4.76 -1.88
CA ARG A 62 1.78 -4.24 -2.47
C ARG A 62 1.97 -2.79 -2.07
N SER A 63 3.23 -2.37 -2.08
CA SER A 63 3.59 -0.97 -1.92
C SER A 63 2.94 -0.10 -2.99
N ALA A 64 2.45 1.07 -2.60
CA ALA A 64 1.91 2.04 -3.54
C ALA A 64 3.02 2.57 -4.45
N SER A 65 2.75 2.63 -5.75
CA SER A 65 3.69 3.20 -6.71
C SER A 65 3.77 4.71 -6.58
N THR A 66 4.90 5.29 -7.02
CA THR A 66 5.08 6.75 -7.04
C THR A 66 4.01 7.46 -7.87
N THR A 67 3.52 6.85 -8.94
CA THR A 67 2.43 7.38 -9.77
C THR A 67 1.10 7.43 -9.02
N GLU A 68 0.74 6.37 -8.28
CA GLU A 68 -0.49 6.35 -7.48
C GLU A 68 -0.44 7.39 -6.35
N LEU A 69 0.71 7.49 -5.68
CA LEU A 69 0.96 8.49 -4.64
C LEU A 69 0.87 9.93 -5.19
N MET A 70 1.51 10.19 -6.33
CA MET A 70 1.48 11.50 -6.98
C MET A 70 0.09 11.86 -7.51
N THR A 71 -0.66 10.88 -8.02
CA THR A 71 -2.03 11.08 -8.48
C THR A 71 -2.93 11.49 -7.31
N LYS A 72 -2.83 10.80 -6.17
CA LYS A 72 -3.56 11.19 -4.94
C LYS A 72 -3.17 12.59 -4.47
N ARG A 73 -1.88 12.93 -4.43
CA ARG A 73 -1.42 14.28 -4.06
C ARG A 73 -1.96 15.35 -5.01
N ARG A 74 -1.88 15.13 -6.32
CA ARG A 74 -2.37 16.08 -7.32
C ARG A 74 -3.89 16.27 -7.25
N LEU A 75 -4.63 15.20 -6.94
CA LEU A 75 -6.08 15.29 -6.69
C LEU A 75 -6.35 16.16 -5.46
N THR A 76 -5.64 15.93 -4.36
CA THR A 76 -5.77 16.75 -3.13
C THR A 76 -5.40 18.22 -3.36
N GLU A 77 -4.36 18.51 -4.14
CA GLU A 77 -4.01 19.88 -4.53
C GLU A 77 -5.10 20.54 -5.37
N ALA A 78 -5.69 19.80 -6.32
CA ALA A 78 -6.81 20.29 -7.12
C ALA A 78 -8.07 20.52 -6.27
N GLU A 79 -8.38 19.62 -5.33
CA GLU A 79 -9.49 19.76 -4.38
C GLU A 79 -9.28 20.99 -3.48
N HIS A 80 -8.07 21.19 -2.95
CA HIS A 80 -7.73 22.35 -2.14
C HIS A 80 -7.77 23.65 -2.94
N SER A 81 -7.31 23.63 -4.20
CA SER A 81 -7.36 24.78 -5.11
C SER A 81 -8.77 25.19 -5.51
N ILE A 82 -9.76 24.28 -5.42
CA ILE A 82 -11.19 24.61 -5.65
C ILE A 82 -11.82 25.21 -4.38
N ALA A 83 -11.31 24.85 -3.20
CA ALA A 83 -11.82 25.35 -1.92
C ALA A 83 -11.37 26.78 -1.58
N GLU A 84 -10.36 27.32 -2.25
CA GLU A 84 -10.01 28.74 -2.19
C GLU A 84 -10.90 29.56 -3.14
N VAL A 85 -12.10 29.92 -2.66
CA VAL A 85 -12.92 30.99 -3.25
C VAL A 85 -12.65 32.30 -2.48
N PRO A 86 -12.40 33.44 -3.17
CA PRO A 86 -12.06 34.74 -2.56
C PRO A 86 -13.14 35.35 -1.66
#